data_AF-A0A2I0JF72-F1
#
_entry.id   AF-A0A2I0JF72-F1
#
_cell.length_a   1.000
_cell.length_b   1.000
_cell.length_c   1.000
_cell.angle_alpha   90.00
_cell.angle_beta   90.00
_cell.angle_gamma   90.00
#
_symmetry.space_group_name_H-M   'P 1'
#
loop_
_entity.id
_entity.type
_entity.pdbx_description
1 polymer ?
#
loop_
_entity_poly.entity_id
_entity_poly.type
_entity_poly.pdbx_seq_one_letter_code
_entity_poly.pdbx_strand_id
1 'polypeptide(L)'
;MDRWKAAKKVVGNSDSDFASCVDSRKSTSRYIFMMASGAISWRSSKQTLTATSTTKVEFVACFKATSHGVWLKSFISGLRIVDSIARPLKIYYDNSAAYLAIREHVKENKVVIEHIGTELMITNPLTKGMPTMGFKDHVDCMGLGSTMQ
;
A
#
# COMPACT_ATOMS: atom_id res chain seq x y z
N MET A 1 -6.72 0.78 14.93
CA MET A 1 -6.81 -0.58 14.35
C MET A 1 -7.98 -0.74 13.37
N ASP A 2 -9.05 0.07 13.43
CA ASP A 2 -10.25 -0.14 12.59
C ASP A 2 -10.13 0.28 11.12
N ARG A 3 -9.03 0.95 10.74
CA ARG A 3 -8.83 1.43 9.36
C ARG A 3 -8.68 0.30 8.33
N TRP A 4 -8.16 -0.85 8.77
CA TRP A 4 -7.92 -2.04 7.94
C TRP A 4 -9.01 -3.11 8.13
N LYS A 5 -9.85 -2.96 9.16
CA LYS A 5 -10.94 -3.89 9.46
C LYS A 5 -12.23 -3.42 8.82
N ALA A 6 -13.03 -4.39 8.36
CA ALA A 6 -14.46 -4.23 8.09
C ALA A 6 -14.87 -3.32 6.91
N ALA A 7 -14.33 -3.54 5.72
CA ALA A 7 -15.00 -3.06 4.52
C ALA A 7 -15.00 -4.10 3.39
N LYS A 8 -16.17 -4.27 2.76
CA LYS A 8 -16.32 -4.86 1.41
C LYS A 8 -15.65 -3.98 0.32
N LYS A 9 -14.64 -3.18 0.65
CA LYS A 9 -13.97 -2.26 -0.28
C LYS A 9 -12.47 -2.53 -0.27
N VAL A 10 -11.84 -2.30 -1.41
CA VAL A 10 -10.39 -2.39 -1.53
C VAL A 10 -9.75 -1.15 -0.90
N VAL A 11 -8.75 -1.36 -0.05
CA VAL A 11 -7.95 -0.32 0.56
C VAL A 11 -6.47 -0.64 0.35
N GLY A 12 -5.71 0.33 -0.15
CA GLY A 12 -4.27 0.19 -0.38
C GLY A 12 -3.43 0.87 0.68
N ASN A 13 -2.24 0.36 0.93
CA ASN A 13 -1.16 1.03 1.64
C ASN A 13 0.11 0.95 0.79
N SER A 14 0.89 2.02 0.73
CA SER A 14 2.14 2.11 -0.03
C SER A 14 3.25 2.66 0.85
N ASP A 15 4.41 1.99 0.84
CA ASP A 15 5.61 2.37 1.58
C ASP A 15 6.85 2.25 0.69
N SER A 16 7.94 2.88 1.11
CA SER A 16 9.16 2.90 0.34
C SER A 16 10.40 3.13 1.20
N ASP A 17 11.51 2.46 0.89
CA ASP A 17 12.78 2.67 1.59
C ASP A 17 13.89 3.08 0.63
N PHE A 18 14.45 4.25 0.88
CA PHE A 18 15.56 4.82 0.12
C PHE A 18 16.87 4.06 0.35
N ALA A 19 17.54 3.69 -0.74
CA ALA A 19 18.85 3.02 -0.74
C ALA A 19 18.94 1.80 0.20
N SER A 20 17.82 1.08 0.37
CA SER A 20 17.68 -0.05 1.30
C SER A 20 18.49 -1.28 0.92
N CYS A 21 18.74 -1.51 -0.38
CA CYS A 21 19.59 -2.60 -0.82
C CYS A 21 21.06 -2.25 -0.59
N VAL A 22 21.74 -2.95 0.32
CA VAL A 22 23.15 -2.70 0.67
C VAL A 22 24.06 -2.84 -0.55
N ASP A 23 23.86 -3.88 -1.36
CA ASP A 23 24.74 -4.18 -2.49
C ASP A 23 24.63 -3.15 -3.61
N SER A 24 23.39 -2.82 -4.01
CA SER A 24 23.16 -1.97 -5.20
C SER A 24 22.77 -0.54 -4.87
N ARG A 25 22.62 -0.19 -3.57
CA ARG A 25 22.12 1.12 -3.07
C ARG A 25 20.80 1.57 -3.72
N LYS A 26 20.03 0.60 -4.23
CA LYS A 26 18.73 0.85 -4.86
C LYS A 26 17.65 0.84 -3.80
N SER A 27 16.66 1.69 -4.02
CA SER A 27 15.51 1.82 -3.14
C SER A 27 14.49 0.71 -3.37
N THR A 28 13.56 0.52 -2.44
CA THR A 28 12.53 -0.52 -2.51
C THR A 28 11.14 0.11 -2.44
N SER A 29 10.23 -0.34 -3.31
CA SER A 29 8.82 0.05 -3.28
C SER A 29 7.96 -1.08 -2.73
N ARG A 30 6.92 -0.73 -1.97
CA ARG A 30 6.02 -1.69 -1.35
C ARG A 30 4.60 -1.23 -1.39
N TYR A 31 3.71 -2.19 -1.52
CA TYR A 31 2.29 -1.96 -1.31
C TYR A 31 1.58 -3.23 -0.89
N ILE A 32 0.47 -3.04 -0.19
CA ILE A 32 -0.49 -4.09 0.15
C ILE A 32 -1.90 -3.56 -0.07
N PHE A 33 -2.76 -4.41 -0.60
CA PHE A 33 -4.18 -4.18 -0.81
C PHE A 33 -4.96 -5.14 0.08
N MET A 34 -5.88 -4.56 0.83
CA MET A 34 -6.71 -5.22 1.82
C MET A 34 -8.17 -5.21 1.35
N MET A 35 -8.88 -6.28 1.62
CA MET A 35 -10.33 -6.39 1.42
C MET A 35 -10.90 -7.42 2.42
N ALA A 36 -12.07 -7.13 2.99
CA ALA A 36 -12.72 -8.04 3.96
C ALA A 36 -11.79 -8.46 5.12
N SER A 37 -10.94 -7.54 5.60
CA SER A 37 -9.94 -7.78 6.66
C SER A 37 -8.84 -8.78 6.30
N GLY A 38 -8.64 -9.08 5.01
CA GLY A 38 -7.55 -9.93 4.53
C GLY A 38 -6.73 -9.26 3.42
N ALA A 39 -5.45 -9.59 3.36
CA ALA A 39 -4.57 -9.17 2.27
C ALA A 39 -4.93 -9.92 0.98
N ILE A 40 -5.30 -9.17 -0.07
CA ILE A 40 -5.68 -9.74 -1.37
C ILE A 40 -4.60 -9.59 -2.44
N SER A 41 -3.71 -8.61 -2.28
CA SER A 41 -2.58 -8.41 -3.20
C SER A 41 -1.50 -7.60 -2.52
N TRP A 42 -0.24 -8.00 -2.67
CA TRP A 42 0.89 -7.28 -2.11
C TRP A 42 2.09 -7.38 -3.04
N ARG A 43 3.03 -6.46 -2.88
CA ARG A 43 4.32 -6.51 -3.55
C ARG A 43 5.37 -5.80 -2.72
N SER A 44 6.56 -6.40 -2.67
CA SER A 44 7.79 -5.74 -2.24
C SER A 44 8.82 -5.93 -3.34
N SER A 45 9.34 -4.83 -3.91
CA SER A 45 10.23 -4.91 -5.07
C SER A 45 11.27 -3.81 -5.03
N LYS A 46 12.52 -4.20 -5.27
CA LYS A 46 13.61 -3.27 -5.57
C LYS A 46 13.25 -2.41 -6.78
N GLN A 47 13.50 -1.11 -6.70
CA GLN A 47 13.28 -0.18 -7.80
C GLN A 47 14.37 -0.37 -8.85
N THR A 48 14.01 -0.34 -10.13
CA THR A 48 14.97 -0.42 -11.23
C THR A 48 15.81 0.85 -11.31
N LEU A 49 15.17 2.00 -11.10
CA LEU A 49 15.77 3.32 -11.09
C LEU A 49 16.51 3.57 -9.77
N THR A 50 17.71 4.11 -9.85
CA THR A 50 18.40 4.66 -8.68
C THR A 50 17.78 6.02 -8.36
N ALA A 51 17.07 6.09 -7.25
CA ALA A 51 16.53 7.34 -6.75
C ALA A 51 17.65 8.19 -6.15
N THR A 52 17.53 9.50 -6.29
CA THR A 52 18.49 10.49 -5.77
C THR A 52 17.97 11.17 -4.48
N SER A 53 16.72 10.92 -4.10
CA SER A 53 16.09 11.43 -2.87
C SER A 53 15.01 10.48 -2.38
N THR A 54 14.63 10.59 -1.10
CA THR A 54 13.50 9.86 -0.50
C THR A 54 12.18 10.16 -1.22
N THR A 55 11.93 11.45 -1.52
CA THR A 55 10.78 11.93 -2.30
C THR A 55 10.60 11.18 -3.63
N LYS A 56 11.69 10.93 -4.35
CA LYS A 56 11.64 10.22 -5.63
C LYS A 56 11.27 8.75 -5.45
N VAL A 57 11.69 8.13 -4.35
CA VAL A 57 11.36 6.72 -4.04
C VAL A 57 9.88 6.59 -3.73
N GLU A 58 9.35 7.47 -2.89
CA GLU A 58 7.95 7.49 -2.48
C GLU A 58 7.05 7.77 -3.67
N PHE A 59 7.44 8.70 -4.54
CA PHE A 59 6.76 8.96 -5.81
C PHE A 59 6.63 7.67 -6.64
N VAL A 60 7.75 6.95 -6.84
CA VAL A 60 7.76 5.71 -7.61
C VAL A 60 6.94 4.60 -6.93
N ALA A 61 7.00 4.48 -5.61
CA ALA A 61 6.20 3.52 -4.85
C ALA A 61 4.70 3.82 -4.96
N CYS A 62 4.30 5.07 -4.74
CA CYS A 62 2.91 5.51 -4.81
C CYS A 62 2.34 5.34 -6.23
N PHE A 63 3.10 5.68 -7.27
CA PHE A 63 2.70 5.46 -8.65
C PHE A 63 2.44 3.98 -8.93
N LYS A 64 3.39 3.10 -8.57
CA LYS A 64 3.25 1.65 -8.76
C LYS A 64 2.06 1.06 -8.00
N ALA A 65 1.89 1.45 -6.74
CA ALA A 65 0.75 1.05 -5.93
C ALA A 65 -0.56 1.48 -6.60
N THR A 66 -0.64 2.74 -7.04
CA THR A 66 -1.85 3.29 -7.65
C THR A 66 -2.22 2.61 -8.96
N SER A 67 -1.26 2.41 -9.86
CA SER A 67 -1.50 1.66 -11.11
C SER A 67 -2.01 0.25 -10.82
N HIS A 68 -1.39 -0.45 -9.86
CA HIS A 68 -1.82 -1.78 -9.46
C HIS A 68 -3.22 -1.79 -8.84
N GLY A 69 -3.51 -0.82 -7.97
CA GLY A 69 -4.80 -0.69 -7.31
C GLY A 69 -5.94 -0.37 -8.26
N VAL A 70 -5.71 0.51 -9.24
CA VAL A 70 -6.69 0.81 -10.30
C VAL A 70 -6.97 -0.43 -11.14
N TRP A 71 -5.92 -1.18 -11.52
CA TRP A 71 -6.08 -2.46 -12.22
C TRP A 71 -6.86 -3.47 -11.38
N LEU A 72 -6.49 -3.65 -10.10
CA LEU A 72 -7.11 -4.60 -9.18
C LEU A 72 -8.60 -4.29 -8.98
N LYS A 73 -8.95 -3.00 -8.88
CA LYS A 73 -10.35 -2.55 -8.81
C LYS A 73 -11.14 -2.96 -10.05
N SER A 74 -10.59 -2.74 -11.25
CA SER A 74 -11.21 -3.15 -12.51
C SER A 74 -11.35 -4.67 -12.62
N PHE A 75 -10.34 -5.42 -12.17
CA PHE A 75 -10.35 -6.88 -12.15
C PHE A 75 -11.47 -7.43 -11.25
N ILE A 76 -11.55 -6.96 -9.99
CA ILE A 76 -12.60 -7.37 -9.04
C ILE A 76 -14.00 -6.98 -9.54
N SER A 77 -14.11 -5.81 -10.19
CA SER A 77 -15.36 -5.38 -10.82
C SER A 77 -15.79 -6.31 -11.95
N GLY A 78 -14.85 -6.77 -12.79
CA GLY A 78 -15.14 -7.73 -13.86
C GLY A 78 -15.62 -9.08 -13.33
N LEU A 79 -15.13 -9.49 -12.16
CA LEU A 79 -15.58 -10.71 -11.47
C LEU A 79 -16.93 -10.58 -10.75
N ARG A 80 -17.53 -9.37 -10.73
CA ARG A 80 -18.81 -9.08 -10.03
C ARG A 80 -18.79 -9.44 -8.54
N ILE A 81 -17.60 -9.45 -7.91
CA ILE A 81 -17.45 -9.83 -6.50
C ILE A 81 -18.01 -8.73 -5.57
N VAL A 82 -17.82 -7.47 -5.94
CA VAL A 82 -18.33 -6.28 -5.24
C VAL A 82 -18.54 -5.15 -6.25
N ASP A 83 -19.56 -4.31 -6.03
CA ASP A 83 -19.78 -3.01 -6.70
C ASP A 83 -18.68 -1.98 -6.38
N SER A 84 -17.45 -2.31 -6.76
CA SER A 84 -16.26 -1.50 -6.51
C SER A 84 -16.25 -0.24 -7.37
N ILE A 85 -17.03 -0.18 -8.45
CA ILE A 85 -17.03 0.93 -9.41
C ILE A 85 -17.43 2.25 -8.75
N ALA A 86 -18.43 2.23 -7.86
CA ALA A 86 -19.07 3.45 -7.36
C ALA A 86 -18.19 4.30 -6.43
N ARG A 87 -17.13 3.74 -5.83
CA ARG A 87 -16.30 4.44 -4.84
C ARG A 87 -14.86 4.56 -5.32
N PRO A 88 -14.19 5.70 -5.11
CA PRO A 88 -12.77 5.83 -5.40
C PRO A 88 -11.94 4.86 -4.52
N LEU A 89 -10.84 4.36 -5.07
CA LEU A 89 -9.90 3.51 -4.33
C LEU A 89 -9.19 4.34 -3.27
N LYS A 90 -9.19 3.92 -2.01
CA LYS A 90 -8.44 4.60 -0.96
C LYS A 90 -7.03 4.04 -0.85
N ILE A 91 -6.01 4.90 -0.90
CA ILE A 91 -4.59 4.52 -0.70
C ILE A 91 -3.99 5.35 0.43
N TYR A 92 -3.27 4.69 1.33
CA TYR A 92 -2.51 5.30 2.43
C TYR A 92 -1.02 5.41 2.12
N TYR A 93 -0.38 6.46 2.62
CA TYR A 93 1.05 6.76 2.44
C TYR A 93 1.54 7.71 3.54
N ASP A 94 2.85 7.77 3.74
CA ASP A 94 3.54 8.53 4.80
C ASP A 94 4.18 9.84 4.31
N ASN A 95 4.19 10.10 3.00
CA ASN A 95 4.75 11.33 2.47
C ASN A 95 3.78 12.07 1.54
N SER A 96 3.66 13.38 1.74
CA SER A 96 2.85 14.27 0.91
C SER A 96 3.29 14.33 -0.55
N ALA A 97 4.56 14.03 -0.86
CA ALA A 97 5.09 13.91 -2.22
C ALA A 97 4.35 12.85 -3.06
N ALA A 98 3.75 11.85 -2.41
CA ALA A 98 2.92 10.83 -3.04
C ALA A 98 1.73 11.44 -3.82
N TYR A 99 1.18 12.58 -3.36
CA TYR A 99 0.09 13.28 -4.03
C TYR A 99 0.45 13.64 -5.48
N LEU A 100 1.67 14.14 -5.70
CA LEU A 100 2.13 14.56 -7.03
C LEU A 100 2.18 13.38 -8.00
N ALA A 101 2.48 12.17 -7.52
CA ALA A 101 2.57 10.96 -8.34
C ALA A 101 1.24 10.55 -8.96
N ILE A 102 0.12 10.91 -8.32
CA ILE A 102 -1.19 10.36 -8.68
C ILE A 102 -2.27 11.41 -8.89
N ARG A 103 -1.89 12.70 -8.87
CA ARG A 103 -2.81 13.83 -8.97
C ARG A 103 -3.87 13.70 -10.07
N GLU A 104 -3.53 13.11 -11.22
CA GLU A 104 -4.48 12.91 -12.31
C GLU A 104 -5.57 11.88 -11.95
N HIS A 105 -5.21 10.77 -11.29
CA HIS A 105 -6.18 9.79 -10.80
C HIS A 105 -7.07 10.34 -9.69
N VAL A 106 -6.58 11.34 -8.94
CA VAL A 106 -7.36 12.06 -7.92
C VAL A 106 -8.35 13.01 -8.58
N LYS A 107 -7.92 13.78 -9.59
CA LYS A 107 -8.81 14.66 -10.37
C LYS A 107 -9.94 13.89 -11.07
N GLU A 108 -9.63 12.70 -11.57
CA GLU A 108 -10.61 11.79 -12.19
C GLU A 108 -11.51 11.07 -11.17
N ASN A 109 -11.36 11.35 -9.87
CA ASN A 109 -12.08 10.69 -8.78
C ASN A 109 -11.95 9.15 -8.82
N LYS A 110 -10.83 8.63 -9.33
CA LYS A 110 -10.54 7.19 -9.34
C LYS A 110 -9.93 6.74 -8.02
N VAL A 111 -9.17 7.62 -7.37
CA VAL A 111 -8.39 7.34 -6.16
C VAL A 111 -8.54 8.49 -5.16
N VAL A 112 -8.71 8.14 -3.88
CA VAL A 112 -8.58 9.05 -2.75
C VAL A 112 -7.33 8.66 -1.98
N ILE A 113 -6.58 9.67 -1.57
CA ILE A 113 -5.31 9.50 -0.92
C ILE A 113 -5.36 10.11 0.48
N GLU A 114 -4.90 9.35 1.48
CA GLU A 114 -4.82 9.76 2.88
C GLU A 114 -3.41 9.57 3.44
N HIS A 115 -2.87 10.62 4.07
CA HIS A 115 -1.61 10.55 4.79
C HIS A 115 -1.77 9.76 6.10
N ILE A 116 -0.79 8.92 6.43
CA ILE A 116 -0.73 8.14 7.66
C ILE A 116 0.69 8.16 8.24
N GLY A 117 0.82 8.17 9.57
CA GLY A 117 2.12 8.04 10.22
C GLY A 117 2.79 6.70 9.89
N THR A 118 4.11 6.71 9.80
CA THR A 118 4.93 5.55 9.42
C THR A 118 4.70 4.34 10.34
N GLU A 119 4.43 4.56 11.62
CA GLU A 119 4.17 3.53 12.64
C GLU A 119 2.88 2.73 12.41
N LEU A 120 1.97 3.25 11.58
CA LEU A 120 0.69 2.60 11.25
C LEU A 120 0.71 1.93 9.87
N MET A 121 1.86 1.91 9.19
CA MET A 121 1.99 1.34 7.86
C MET A 121 2.07 -0.19 7.91
N ILE A 122 0.95 -0.86 7.62
CA ILE A 122 0.84 -2.33 7.51
C ILE A 122 1.81 -2.99 6.52
N THR A 123 2.47 -2.22 5.65
CA THR A 123 3.52 -2.66 4.72
C THR A 123 4.91 -2.78 5.35
N ASN A 124 5.16 -2.18 6.52
CA ASN A 124 6.48 -2.20 7.17
C ASN A 124 7.05 -3.62 7.41
N PRO A 125 6.27 -4.63 7.87
CA PRO A 125 6.76 -5.99 8.09
C PRO A 125 7.34 -6.64 6.84
N LEU A 126 6.97 -6.17 5.65
CA LEU A 126 7.45 -6.75 4.40
C LEU A 126 8.95 -6.55 4.18
N THR A 127 9.64 -5.74 5.00
CA THR A 127 11.05 -5.37 4.79
C THR A 127 11.81 -4.75 5.95
N LYS A 128 11.14 -4.16 6.93
CA LYS A 128 11.81 -3.57 8.09
C LYS A 128 11.88 -4.63 9.19
N GLY A 129 13.05 -4.78 9.81
CA GLY A 129 13.14 -5.44 11.10
C GLY A 129 12.32 -4.63 12.11
N MET A 130 11.28 -5.21 12.68
CA MET A 130 10.40 -4.53 13.62
C MET A 130 10.35 -5.25 14.97
N PRO A 131 10.07 -4.52 16.07
CA PRO A 131 9.78 -5.14 17.35
C PRO A 131 8.61 -6.13 17.23
N THR A 132 8.71 -7.25 17.95
CA THR A 132 7.77 -8.39 17.87
C THR A 132 6.31 -7.95 18.07
N MET A 133 6.06 -6.97 18.95
CA MET A 133 4.73 -6.44 19.22
C MET A 133 4.12 -5.76 17.97
N GLY A 134 4.88 -4.86 17.34
CA GLY A 134 4.44 -4.19 16.11
C GLY A 134 4.27 -5.18 14.95
N PHE A 135 5.15 -6.16 14.81
CA PHE A 135 5.02 -7.20 13.80
C PHE A 135 3.71 -7.99 13.93
N LYS A 136 3.37 -8.43 15.16
CA LYS A 136 2.15 -9.19 15.43
C LYS A 136 0.89 -8.39 15.09
N ASP A 137 0.83 -7.13 15.52
CA ASP A 137 -0.30 -6.24 15.20
C ASP A 137 -0.51 -6.07 13.69
N HIS A 138 0.59 -5.97 12.93
CA HIS A 138 0.52 -5.82 11.48
C HIS A 138 0.10 -7.12 10.79
N VAL A 139 0.60 -8.27 11.26
CA VAL A 139 0.21 -9.61 10.77
C VAL A 139 -1.28 -9.87 11.02
N ASP A 140 -1.77 -9.51 12.20
CA ASP A 140 -3.20 -9.57 12.52
C ASP A 140 -4.02 -8.64 11.62
N CYS A 141 -3.52 -7.43 11.34
CA CYS A 141 -4.16 -6.51 10.38
C CYS A 141 -4.19 -7.06 8.94
N MET A 142 -3.23 -7.90 8.55
CA MET A 142 -3.20 -8.57 7.24
C MET A 142 -4.15 -9.77 7.14
N GLY A 143 -4.77 -10.18 8.26
CA GLY A 143 -5.58 -11.39 8.35
C GLY A 143 -4.75 -12.68 8.38
N LEU A 144 -3.46 -12.57 8.67
CA LEU A 144 -2.51 -13.69 8.76
C LEU A 144 -2.28 -14.14 10.22
N GLY A 145 -2.85 -13.41 11.18
CA GLY A 145 -2.86 -13.79 12.58
C GLY A 145 -3.65 -15.06 12.82
N SER A 146 -3.14 -15.93 13.68
CA SER A 146 -3.93 -17.03 14.23
C SER A 146 -5.05 -16.45 15.08
N THR A 147 -6.25 -16.35 14.53
CA THR A 147 -7.45 -16.45 15.36
C THR A 147 -7.39 -17.86 15.95
N MET A 148 -6.80 -18.02 17.14
CA MET A 148 -7.14 -19.17 17.96
C MET A 148 -8.64 -19.02 18.23
N GLN A 149 -9.44 -19.83 17.55
CA GLN A 149 -10.76 -20.23 18.03
C GLN A 149 -10.60 -20.99 19.34
#